data_AF-A0A377G768-F1
#
_entry.id   AF-A0A377G768-F1
#
_cell.length_a   1.000
_cell.length_b   1.000
_cell.length_c   1.000
_cell.angle_alpha   90.00
_cell.angle_beta   90.00
_cell.angle_gamma   90.00
#
_symmetry.space_group_name_H-M   'P 1'
#
loop_
_entity.id
_entity.type
_entity.pdbx_description
1 polymer ?
#
loop_
_entity_poly.entity_id
_entity_poly.type
_entity_poly.pdbx_seq_one_letter_code
_entity_poly.pdbx_strand_id
1 'polypeptide(L)'
;MSFSSKLKADYVQLINEELDSIPVNQAEQFNLVAQELQNIITSDLILLVKSFFCPKINLPAPIQEQLNEIRYIYNNPKDYVASVADYPEYKQILKGRITAKISEFRSFTEKEKQNYIQFQNEKHHFSEKISVL
;
A
#
# COMPACT_ATOMS: atom_id res chain seq x y z
N MET A 1 -22.14 15.62 9.66
CA MET A 1 -21.71 16.17 8.35
C MET A 1 -21.62 15.00 7.39
N SER A 2 -22.16 15.12 6.17
CA SER A 2 -22.02 14.06 5.16
C SER A 2 -20.60 14.08 4.60
N PHE A 3 -19.96 12.92 4.49
CA PHE A 3 -18.67 12.78 3.83
C PHE A 3 -18.77 13.28 2.39
N SER A 4 -18.11 14.39 2.07
CA SER A 4 -18.29 15.04 0.77
C SER A 4 -17.59 14.24 -0.34
N SER A 5 -18.16 14.23 -1.55
CA SER A 5 -17.56 13.58 -2.72
C SER A 5 -16.16 14.10 -3.05
N LYS A 6 -15.87 15.37 -2.70
CA LYS A 6 -14.54 15.98 -2.87
C LYS A 6 -13.53 15.37 -1.89
N LEU A 7 -13.86 15.33 -0.60
CA LEU A 7 -13.00 14.70 0.43
C LEU A 7 -12.70 13.24 0.09
N LYS A 8 -13.69 12.51 -0.42
CA LYS A 8 -13.50 11.13 -0.89
C LYS A 8 -12.46 11.03 -2.00
N ALA A 9 -12.53 11.91 -3.00
CA ALA A 9 -11.59 11.91 -4.12
C ALA A 9 -10.17 12.24 -3.65
N ASP A 10 -10.03 13.24 -2.78
CA ASP A 10 -8.75 13.66 -2.22
C ASP A 10 -8.09 12.51 -1.43
N TYR A 11 -8.85 11.80 -0.59
CA TYR A 11 -8.33 10.64 0.13
C TYR A 11 -7.97 9.48 -0.80
N VAL A 12 -8.79 9.20 -1.81
CA VAL A 12 -8.48 8.15 -2.79
C VAL A 12 -7.18 8.45 -3.51
N GLN A 13 -6.94 9.70 -3.91
CA GLN A 13 -5.73 10.10 -4.60
C GLN A 13 -4.50 9.89 -3.70
N LEU A 14 -4.50 10.45 -2.49
CA LEU A 14 -3.38 10.34 -1.56
C LEU A 14 -3.04 8.88 -1.23
N ILE A 15 -4.07 8.06 -1.01
CA ILE A 15 -3.89 6.63 -0.73
C ILE A 15 -3.27 5.91 -1.94
N ASN A 16 -3.63 6.28 -3.17
CA ASN A 16 -3.03 5.66 -4.35
C ASN A 16 -1.57 6.05 -4.51
N GLU A 17 -1.25 7.33 -4.33
CA GLU A 17 0.12 7.81 -4.42
C GLU A 17 1.04 7.03 -3.46
N GLU A 18 0.53 6.72 -2.27
CA GLU A 18 1.22 5.93 -1.24
C GLU A 18 1.29 4.41 -1.53
N LEU A 19 0.30 3.88 -2.24
CA LEU A 19 0.30 2.48 -2.67
C LEU A 19 1.14 2.26 -3.94
N ASP A 20 1.22 3.27 -4.80
CA ASP A 20 2.00 3.27 -6.03
C ASP A 20 3.47 3.61 -5.78
N SER A 21 3.82 4.12 -4.60
CA SER A 21 5.21 4.35 -4.19
C SER A 21 5.93 3.10 -3.68
N ILE A 22 5.25 1.94 -3.55
CA ILE A 22 5.88 0.72 -3.04
C ILE A 22 7.05 0.29 -3.95
N PRO A 23 8.31 0.29 -3.46
CA PRO A 23 9.52 0.16 -4.26
C PRO A 23 9.82 -1.31 -4.59
N VAL A 24 9.00 -1.89 -5.46
CA VAL A 24 9.16 -3.26 -5.96
C VAL A 24 10.23 -3.29 -7.04
N ASN A 25 11.30 -4.05 -6.81
CA ASN A 25 12.47 -4.09 -7.69
C ASN A 25 12.65 -5.45 -8.38
N GLN A 26 11.90 -6.47 -7.96
CA GLN A 26 11.99 -7.83 -8.48
C GLN A 26 10.59 -8.45 -8.66
N ALA A 27 10.43 -9.31 -9.66
CA ALA A 27 9.13 -9.90 -10.02
C ALA A 27 8.55 -10.79 -8.90
N GLU A 28 9.40 -11.42 -8.09
CA GLU A 28 9.02 -12.28 -6.97
C GLU A 28 8.40 -11.47 -5.82
N GLN A 29 8.77 -10.19 -5.70
CA GLN A 29 8.33 -9.32 -4.62
C GLN A 29 6.86 -8.91 -4.76
N PHE A 30 6.28 -8.88 -5.96
CA PHE A 30 4.87 -8.50 -6.17
C PHE A 30 3.90 -9.36 -5.35
N ASN A 31 4.09 -10.69 -5.36
CA ASN A 31 3.23 -11.59 -4.60
C ASN A 31 3.44 -11.45 -3.09
N LEU A 32 4.67 -11.22 -2.66
CA LEU A 32 5.02 -11.03 -1.25
C LEU A 32 4.43 -9.73 -0.71
N VAL A 33 4.53 -8.64 -1.46
CA VAL A 33 3.91 -7.35 -1.13
C VAL A 33 2.38 -7.48 -1.11
N ALA A 34 1.78 -8.14 -2.08
CA ALA A 34 0.34 -8.40 -2.10
C ALA A 34 -0.13 -9.24 -0.90
N GLN A 35 0.71 -10.13 -0.36
CA GLN A 35 0.43 -10.88 0.87
C GLN A 35 0.50 -9.98 2.10
N GLU A 36 1.53 -9.13 2.22
CA GLU A 36 1.65 -8.21 3.35
C GLU A 36 0.54 -7.14 3.37
N LEU A 37 0.20 -6.59 2.20
CA LEU A 37 -0.97 -5.70 2.07
C LEU A 37 -2.26 -6.40 2.49
N GLN A 38 -2.44 -7.67 2.12
CA GLN A 38 -3.58 -8.45 2.57
C GLN A 38 -3.57 -8.59 4.10
N ASN A 39 -2.41 -8.82 4.70
CA ASN A 39 -2.27 -8.93 6.16
C ASN A 39 -2.69 -7.64 6.88
N ILE A 40 -2.43 -6.46 6.31
CA ILE A 40 -2.84 -5.17 6.90
C ILE A 40 -4.36 -5.06 7.02
N ILE A 41 -5.11 -5.51 6.01
CA ILE A 41 -6.58 -5.37 5.96
C ILE A 41 -7.35 -6.60 6.48
N THR A 42 -6.64 -7.66 6.83
CA THR A 42 -7.22 -8.91 7.34
C THR A 42 -7.39 -8.81 8.86
N SER A 43 -8.51 -9.31 9.39
CA SER A 43 -8.77 -9.31 10.83
C SER A 43 -7.74 -10.16 11.60
N ASP A 44 -7.39 -9.74 12.81
CA ASP A 44 -6.43 -10.41 13.71
C ASP A 44 -6.76 -11.90 13.93
N LEU A 45 -8.05 -12.26 13.93
CA LEU A 45 -8.49 -13.66 14.06
C LEU A 45 -8.05 -14.54 12.89
N ILE A 46 -7.98 -14.00 11.68
CA ILE A 46 -7.56 -14.73 10.47
C ILE A 46 -6.02 -14.73 10.37
N LEU A 47 -5.36 -13.66 10.84
CA LEU A 47 -3.90 -13.57 10.91
C LEU A 47 -3.30 -14.63 11.85
N LEU A 48 -3.92 -14.90 12.99
CA LEU A 48 -3.52 -15.97 13.92
C LEU A 48 -3.46 -17.34 13.25
N VAL A 49 -4.41 -17.64 12.36
CA VAL A 49 -4.45 -18.91 11.63
C VAL A 49 -3.37 -18.96 10.55
N LYS A 50 -3.10 -17.83 9.86
CA LYS A 50 -2.05 -17.75 8.82
C LYS A 50 -0.63 -17.78 9.38
N SER A 51 -0.41 -17.17 10.54
CA SER A 51 0.92 -17.08 11.19
C SER A 51 1.52 -18.45 11.51
N PHE A 52 0.67 -19.47 11.70
CA PHE A 52 1.12 -20.85 11.93
C PHE A 52 1.69 -21.53 10.67
N PHE A 53 1.37 -21.06 9.46
CA PHE A 53 1.69 -21.73 8.19
C PHE A 53 2.59 -20.93 7.24
N CYS A 54 2.86 -19.64 7.52
CA CYS A 54 3.68 -18.81 6.63
C CYS A 54 5.09 -18.57 7.21
N PRO A 55 6.17 -18.93 6.49
CA PRO A 55 7.52 -18.52 6.87
C PRO A 55 7.65 -17.00 6.81
N LYS A 56 8.47 -16.42 7.70
CA LYS A 56 8.79 -14.98 7.68
C LYS A 56 9.41 -14.63 6.31
N ILE A 57 8.69 -13.85 5.53
CA ILE A 57 9.15 -13.36 4.25
C ILE A 57 10.12 -12.21 4.49
N ASN A 58 11.32 -12.30 3.91
CA ASN A 58 12.33 -11.25 4.03
C ASN A 58 12.20 -10.28 2.85
N LEU A 59 11.36 -9.26 3.00
CA LEU A 59 11.27 -8.16 2.03
C LEU A 59 12.45 -7.18 2.22
N PRO A 60 12.94 -6.51 1.17
CA PRO A 60 13.90 -5.41 1.30
C PRO A 60 13.39 -4.30 2.24
N ALA A 61 14.31 -3.64 2.96
CA ALA A 61 13.97 -2.61 3.94
C ALA A 61 13.07 -1.48 3.38
N PRO A 62 13.31 -0.93 2.17
CA PRO A 62 12.45 0.13 1.62
C PRO A 62 11.00 -0.32 1.41
N ILE A 63 10.78 -1.59 1.05
CA ILE A 63 9.43 -2.15 0.90
C ILE A 63 8.78 -2.30 2.29
N GLN A 64 9.55 -2.75 3.29
CA GLN A 64 9.03 -2.90 4.66
C GLN A 64 8.64 -1.55 5.26
N GLU A 65 9.45 -0.52 5.07
CA GLU A 65 9.16 0.84 5.53
C GLU A 65 7.85 1.36 4.94
N GLN A 66 7.68 1.25 3.61
CA GLN A 66 6.44 1.65 2.94
C GLN A 66 5.21 0.87 3.44
N LEU A 67 5.35 -0.45 3.63
CA LEU A 67 4.27 -1.28 4.15
C LEU A 67 3.92 -0.93 5.61
N ASN A 68 4.91 -0.53 6.41
CA ASN A 68 4.70 -0.06 7.77
C ASN A 68 3.98 1.29 7.79
N GLU A 69 4.29 2.18 6.87
CA GLU A 69 3.58 3.45 6.69
C GLU A 69 2.12 3.22 6.32
N ILE A 70 1.84 2.38 5.32
CA ILE A 70 0.47 1.99 4.94
C ILE A 70 -0.28 1.37 6.13
N ARG A 71 0.40 0.52 6.92
CA ARG A 71 -0.17 -0.06 8.14
C ARG A 71 -0.48 1.00 9.19
N TYR A 72 0.40 1.99 9.34
CA TYR A 72 0.21 3.11 10.26
C TYR A 72 -1.02 3.93 9.87
N ILE A 73 -1.11 4.31 8.58
CA ILE A 73 -2.24 5.05 8.01
C ILE A 73 -3.56 4.31 8.26
N TYR A 74 -3.57 2.98 8.06
CA TYR A 74 -4.76 2.14 8.26
C TYR A 74 -5.22 2.04 9.71
N ASN A 75 -4.28 2.03 10.65
CA ASN A 75 -4.56 1.87 12.07
C ASN A 75 -4.81 3.20 12.80
N ASN A 76 -4.33 4.33 12.25
CA ASN A 76 -4.40 5.65 12.87
C ASN A 76 -5.16 6.67 12.00
N PRO A 77 -6.44 6.46 11.67
CA PRO A 77 -7.22 7.39 10.82
C PRO A 77 -7.32 8.81 11.41
N LYS A 78 -7.14 8.96 12.72
CA LYS A 78 -7.13 10.24 13.43
C LYS A 78 -6.05 11.22 12.96
N ASP A 79 -4.96 10.72 12.39
CA ASP A 79 -3.85 11.56 11.94
C ASP A 79 -4.11 12.12 10.52
N TYR A 80 -5.12 11.59 9.82
CA TYR A 80 -5.44 11.91 8.41
C TYR A 80 -6.85 12.47 8.23
N VAL A 81 -7.72 12.30 9.23
CA VAL A 81 -9.11 12.72 9.18
C VAL A 81 -9.40 13.57 10.42
N ALA A 82 -9.89 14.79 10.21
CA ALA A 82 -10.17 15.72 11.30
C ALA A 82 -11.38 15.31 12.15
N SER A 83 -12.35 14.64 11.53
CA SER A 83 -13.64 14.28 12.14
C SER A 83 -13.70 12.78 12.46
N VAL A 84 -13.91 12.45 13.73
CA VAL A 84 -14.05 11.06 14.21
C VAL A 84 -15.21 10.32 13.52
N ALA A 85 -16.26 11.05 13.14
CA ALA A 85 -17.42 10.48 12.44
C ALA A 85 -17.06 9.91 11.06
N ASP A 86 -15.97 10.41 10.45
CA ASP A 86 -15.54 10.06 9.10
C ASP A 86 -14.48 8.93 9.10
N TYR A 87 -13.98 8.50 10.27
CA TYR A 87 -12.98 7.43 10.38
C TYR A 87 -13.43 6.10 9.77
N PRO A 88 -14.68 5.63 9.98
CA PRO A 88 -15.13 4.37 9.37
C PRO A 88 -15.13 4.43 7.84
N GLU A 89 -15.55 5.55 7.26
CA GLU A 89 -15.61 5.72 5.80
C GLU A 89 -14.21 5.82 5.20
N TYR A 90 -13.31 6.59 5.83
CA TYR A 90 -11.90 6.63 5.44
C TYR A 90 -11.27 5.22 5.46
N LYS A 91 -11.48 4.45 6.53
CA LYS A 91 -10.95 3.09 6.64
C LYS A 91 -11.52 2.15 5.59
N GLN A 92 -12.79 2.31 5.21
CA GLN A 92 -13.41 1.56 4.12
C GLN A 92 -12.79 1.91 2.76
N ILE A 93 -12.56 3.20 2.49
CA ILE A 93 -11.88 3.66 1.27
C ILE A 93 -10.49 3.04 1.19
N LEU A 94 -9.69 3.18 2.25
CA LEU A 94 -8.34 2.65 2.32
C LEU A 94 -8.31 1.13 2.13
N LYS A 95 -9.21 0.41 2.80
CA LYS A 95 -9.36 -1.04 2.58
C LYS A 95 -9.68 -1.37 1.13
N GLY A 96 -10.57 -0.62 0.50
CA GLY A 96 -10.93 -0.78 -0.90
C GLY A 96 -9.74 -0.57 -1.84
N ARG A 97 -8.94 0.48 -1.62
CA ARG A 97 -7.75 0.77 -2.44
C ARG A 97 -6.64 -0.26 -2.24
N ILE A 98 -6.38 -0.69 -1.00
CA ILE A 98 -5.44 -1.79 -0.71
C ILE A 98 -5.89 -3.07 -1.43
N THR A 99 -7.19 -3.40 -1.39
CA THR A 99 -7.74 -4.57 -2.08
C THR A 99 -7.56 -4.49 -3.61
N ALA A 100 -7.76 -3.29 -4.19
CA ALA A 100 -7.52 -3.05 -5.61
C ALA A 100 -6.03 -3.24 -5.96
N LYS A 101 -5.11 -2.71 -5.15
CA LYS A 101 -3.66 -2.84 -5.36
C LYS A 101 -3.17 -4.28 -5.27
N ILE A 102 -3.70 -5.04 -4.30
CA ILE A 102 -3.45 -6.49 -4.18
C ILE A 102 -3.88 -7.22 -5.45
N SER A 103 -5.06 -6.88 -5.98
CA SER A 103 -5.60 -7.50 -7.19
C SER A 103 -4.74 -7.17 -8.40
N GLU A 104 -4.36 -5.90 -8.54
CA GLU A 104 -3.46 -5.40 -9.58
C GLU A 104 -2.14 -6.19 -9.60
N PHE A 105 -1.43 -6.27 -8.46
CA PHE A 105 -0.16 -6.98 -8.36
C PHE A 105 -0.26 -8.49 -8.65
N ARG A 106 -1.40 -9.11 -8.30
CA ARG A 106 -1.64 -10.53 -8.59
C ARG A 106 -2.03 -10.78 -10.04
N SER A 107 -2.64 -9.79 -10.71
CA SER A 107 -3.07 -9.90 -12.10
C SER A 107 -2.02 -9.45 -13.11
N PHE A 108 -0.99 -8.72 -12.67
CA PHE A 108 0.05 -8.23 -13.56
C PHE A 108 0.70 -9.36 -14.37
N THR A 109 0.67 -9.16 -15.69
CA THR A 109 1.50 -9.88 -16.64
C THR A 109 2.98 -9.56 -16.42
N GLU A 110 3.87 -10.39 -16.97
CA GLU A 110 5.31 -10.14 -16.85
C GLU A 110 5.70 -8.75 -17.39
N LYS A 111 5.10 -8.32 -18.52
CA LYS A 111 5.33 -6.99 -19.08
C LYS A 111 4.92 -5.88 -18.10
N GLU A 112 3.78 -6.01 -17.44
CA GLU A 112 3.30 -5.01 -16.47
C GLU A 112 4.19 -4.95 -15.22
N LYS A 113 4.69 -6.10 -14.75
CA LYS A 113 5.66 -6.14 -13.65
C LYS A 113 6.95 -5.42 -14.02
N GLN A 114 7.49 -5.67 -15.21
CA GLN A 114 8.70 -4.99 -15.69
C GLN A 114 8.48 -3.49 -15.83
N ASN A 115 7.33 -3.06 -16.39
CA ASN A 115 6.97 -1.64 -16.48
C ASN A 115 6.90 -0.98 -15.10
N TYR A 116 6.30 -1.66 -14.12
CA TYR A 116 6.21 -1.15 -12.75
C TYR A 116 7.60 -1.03 -12.09
N ILE A 117 8.44 -2.06 -12.21
CA ILE A 117 9.84 -2.02 -11.71
C ILE A 117 10.60 -0.87 -12.37
N GLN A 118 10.47 -0.69 -13.69
CA GLN A 118 11.11 0.41 -14.41
C GLN A 118 10.62 1.76 -13.90
N PHE A 119 9.31 1.94 -13.74
CA PHE A 119 8.72 3.16 -13.18
C PHE A 119 9.27 3.48 -11.79
N GLN A 120 9.36 2.47 -10.91
CA GLN A 120 9.94 2.65 -9.57
C GLN A 120 11.42 3.03 -9.65
N ASN A 121 12.21 2.36 -10.50
CA ASN A 121 13.62 2.70 -10.69
C ASN A 121 13.78 4.13 -11.19
N GLU A 122 12.98 4.58 -12.16
CA GLU A 122 13.02 5.97 -12.67
C GLU A 122 12.65 6.98 -11.58
N LYS A 123 11.64 6.69 -10.75
CA LYS A 123 11.22 7.52 -9.62
C LYS A 123 12.35 7.70 -8.59
N HIS A 124 13.07 6.62 -8.25
CA HIS A 124 14.21 6.67 -7.33
C HIS A 124 15.45 7.34 -7.95
N HIS A 125 15.72 7.08 -9.23
CA HIS A 125 16.87 7.67 -9.94
C HIS A 125 16.71 9.18 -10.17
N PHE A 126 15.46 9.68 -10.26
CA PHE A 126 15.15 11.10 -10.35
C PHE A 126 15.31 11.81 -9.00
N SER A 127 14.95 11.14 -7.89
CA SER A 127 15.15 11.64 -6.53
C SER A 127 16.63 11.87 -6.21
N GLU A 128 17.51 10.94 -6.59
CA GLU A 128 18.98 11.07 -6.37
C GLU A 128 19.62 12.20 -7.19
N LYS A 129 19.10 12.50 -8.39
CA LYS A 129 19.62 13.61 -9.21
C LYS A 129 19.26 15.00 -8.67
N ILE A 130 18.14 15.14 -7.95
CA ILE A 130 17.73 16.42 -7.36
C ILE A 130 18.50 16.71 -6.07
N SER A 131 18.89 15.68 -5.30
CA SER A 131 19.66 15.85 -4.06
C SER A 131 21.13 16.25 -4.26
N VAL A 132 21.60 16.37 -5.50
CA VAL A 132 23.00 16.69 -5.85
C VAL A 132 23.12 18.06 -6.57
N LEU A 133 22.03 18.83 -6.64
CA LEU A 133 22.01 20.21 -7.15
C LEU A 133 21.75 21.21 -6.01
#